data_AF-A0A446C8S6-F1
#
_entry.id   AF-A0A446C8S6-F1
#
_cell.length_a   1.000
_cell.length_b   1.000
_cell.length_c   1.000
_cell.angle_alpha   90.00
_cell.angle_beta   90.00
_cell.angle_gamma   90.00
#
_symmetry.space_group_name_H-M   'P 1'
#
loop_
_entity.id
_entity.type
_entity.pdbx_description
1 polymer ?
#
loop_
_entity_poly.entity_id
_entity_poly.type
_entity_poly.pdbx_seq_one_letter_code
_entity_poly.pdbx_strand_id
1 'polypeptide(L)' 'MEQEEWRGQLRAPTDVMAWIRIYAKERFTSMNAIAVEALREYKARRMEQEKEVRHG' A
#
# COMPACT_ATOMS: atom_id res chain seq x y z
N MET A 1 -19.85 -8.37 -0.93
CA MET A 1 -18.50 -7.88 -1.31
C MET A 1 -17.51 -8.91 -0.81
N GLU A 2 -16.95 -9.73 -1.70
CA GLU A 2 -15.89 -10.68 -1.34
C GLU A 2 -14.63 -9.87 -0.96
N GLN A 3 -14.23 -9.94 0.31
CA GLN A 3 -12.87 -9.55 0.69
C GLN A 3 -11.95 -10.62 0.12
N GLU A 4 -11.27 -10.34 -1.00
CA GLU A 4 -10.09 -11.11 -1.37
C GLU A 4 -9.08 -11.01 -0.21
N GLU A 5 -8.95 -12.08 0.58
CA GLU A 5 -7.97 -12.20 1.66
C GLU A 5 -6.58 -12.42 1.03
N TRP A 6 -5.86 -11.32 0.78
CA TRP A 6 -4.46 -11.38 0.37
C TRP A 6 -3.61 -11.81 1.57
N ARG A 7 -3.23 -13.09 1.64
CA ARG A 7 -2.30 -13.63 2.65
C ARG A 7 -0.87 -13.63 2.08
N GLY A 8 0.02 -12.84 2.68
CA GLY A 8 1.43 -12.78 2.30
C GLY A 8 2.29 -12.02 3.32
N GLN A 9 3.59 -12.33 3.38
CA GLN A 9 4.53 -11.62 4.25
C GLN A 9 5.12 -10.42 3.49
N LEU A 10 4.88 -9.21 3.99
CA LEU A 10 5.52 -8.00 3.46
C LEU A 10 7.03 -8.06 3.74
N ARG A 11 7.83 -8.12 2.68
CA ARG A 11 9.28 -7.92 2.75
C ARG A 11 9.60 -6.54 2.20
N ALA A 12 10.05 -5.65 3.07
CA ALA A 12 10.44 -4.30 2.71
C ALA A 12 11.77 -3.94 3.40
N PRO A 13 12.53 -2.98 2.84
CA PRO A 13 13.69 -2.40 3.51
C PRO A 13 13.41 -1.93 4.94
N THR A 14 14.43 -1.93 5.80
CA THR A 14 14.30 -1.63 7.23
C THR A 14 13.79 -0.22 7.51
N ASP A 15 14.23 0.76 6.72
CA ASP A 15 13.78 2.15 6.74
C ASP A 15 12.29 2.28 6.39
N VAL A 16 11.81 1.54 5.38
CA VAL A 16 10.39 1.47 5.02
C VAL A 16 9.58 0.86 6.17
N MET A 17 10.05 -0.23 6.76
CA MET A 17 9.38 -0.86 7.91
C MET A 17 9.33 0.06 9.14
N ALA A 18 10.39 0.84 9.38
CA ALA A 18 10.43 1.83 10.45
C ALA A 18 9.41 2.96 10.19
N TRP A 19 9.33 3.46 8.96
CA TRP A 19 8.33 4.45 8.56
C TRP A 19 6.91 3.94 8.75
N ILE A 20 6.58 2.73 8.27
CA ILE A 20 5.25 2.11 8.44
C ILE A 20 4.88 2.03 9.92
N ARG A 21 5.84 1.67 10.79
CA ARG A 21 5.62 1.57 12.24
C ARG A 21 5.28 2.92 12.87
N ILE A 22 6.07 3.96 12.55
CA ILE A 22 5.84 5.32 13.08
C ILE A 22 4.46 5.81 12.63
N TYR A 23 4.15 5.66 11.35
CA TYR A 23 2.91 6.14 10.76
C TYR A 23 1.67 5.42 11.30
N ALA A 24 1.78 4.10 11.51
CA ALA A 24 0.73 3.31 12.15
C ALA A 24 0.43 3.80 13.57
N LYS A 25 1.48 4.16 14.33
CA LYS A 25 1.34 4.69 15.69
C LYS A 25 0.67 6.05 15.71
N GLU A 26 1.07 6.97 14.83
CA GLU A 26 0.48 8.32 14.73
C GLU A 26 -1.02 8.29 14.39
N ARG A 27 -1.43 7.32 13.58
CA ARG A 27 -2.81 7.15 13.11
C ARG A 27 -3.65 6.18 13.96
N PHE A 28 -3.11 5.70 15.08
CA PHE A 28 -3.76 4.70 15.95
C PHE A 28 -4.30 3.48 15.17
N THR A 29 -3.53 2.99 14.20
CA THR A 29 -3.92 1.89 13.32
C THR A 29 -2.84 0.80 13.26
N SER A 30 -3.12 -0.29 12.55
CA SER A 30 -2.16 -1.39 12.39
C SER A 30 -1.15 -1.11 11.26
N MET A 31 0.07 -1.63 11.41
CA MET A 31 1.06 -1.60 10.32
C MET A 31 0.52 -2.24 9.04
N ASN A 32 -0.32 -3.27 9.16
CA ASN A 32 -0.96 -3.92 8.01
C ASN A 32 -1.93 -2.97 7.29
N ALA A 33 -2.74 -2.22 8.03
CA ALA A 33 -3.64 -1.23 7.43
C ALA A 33 -2.87 -0.17 6.64
N ILE A 34 -1.77 0.35 7.20
CA ILE A 34 -0.90 1.30 6.50
C ILE A 34 -0.29 0.68 5.24
N ALA A 35 0.21 -0.55 5.32
CA ALA A 35 0.79 -1.24 4.18
C ALA A 35 -0.23 -1.48 3.05
N VAL A 36 -1.45 -1.91 3.40
CA VAL A 36 -2.53 -2.12 2.44
C VAL A 36 -2.98 -0.80 1.80
N GLU A 37 -3.11 0.26 2.58
CA GLU A 37 -3.43 1.61 2.09
C GLU A 37 -2.38 2.09 1.07
N ALA A 38 -1.10 2.00 1.42
CA ALA A 38 0.00 2.38 0.54
C ALA A 38 0.02 1.59 -0.78
N LEU A 39 -0.23 0.27 -0.72
CA LEU A 39 -0.32 -0.58 -1.91
C LEU A 39 -1.52 -0.22 -2.79
N ARG A 40 -2.66 0.13 -2.20
CA ARG A 40 -3.86 0.57 -2.93
C ARG A 40 -3.59 1.89 -3.67
N GLU A 41 -2.99 2.87 -2.98
CA GLU A 41 -2.63 4.15 -3.61
C GLU A 41 -1.65 3.94 -4.77
N TYR A 42 -0.62 3.11 -4.58
CA TYR A 42 0.34 2.80 -5.64
C TYR A 42 -0.36 2.16 -6.84
N LYS A 43 -1.23 1.17 -6.61
CA LYS A 43 -2.00 0.50 -7.69
C LYS A 43 -2.89 1.49 -8.42
N ALA A 44 -3.57 2.39 -7.72
CA ALA A 44 -4.43 3.42 -8.32
C ALA A 44 -3.62 4.33 -9.25
N ARG A 45 -2.50 4.89 -8.77
CA ARG A 45 -1.62 5.77 -9.56
C ARG A 45 -1.05 5.05 -10.78
N ARG A 46 -0.66 3.77 -10.64
CA ARG A 46 -0.18 2.95 -11.75
C ARG A 46 -1.26 2.75 -12.83
N MET A 47 -2.50 2.46 -12.43
CA MET A 47 -3.61 2.31 -13.40
C MET A 47 -3.93 3.62 -14.12
N GLU A 48 -3.80 4.76 -13.46
CA GLU A 48 -3.98 6.08 -14.08
C GLU A 48 -2.89 6.37 -15.11
N GLN A 49 -1.61 6.11 -14.78
CA GLN A 49 -0.49 6.24 -15.71
C GLN A 49 -0.64 5.30 -16.92
N GLU A 50 -1.11 4.07 -16.71
CA GLU A 50 -1.31 3.11 -17.80
C GLU A 50 -2.46 3.50 -18.74
N LYS A 51 -3.46 4.25 -18.26
CA LYS A 51 -4.51 4.80 -19.12
C LYS A 51 -3.98 5.97 -19.97
N GLU A 52 -3.19 6.85 -19.37
CA GLU A 52 -2.61 8.00 -20.06
C GLU A 52 -1.69 7.57 -21.21
N VAL A 53 -0.85 6.55 -21.00
CA VAL A 53 0.07 6.02 -22.02
C VAL A 53 -0.64 5.35 -23.20
N ARG A 54 -1.89 4.86 -23.04
CA ARG A 54 -2.64 4.20 -24.14
C ARG A 54 -3.42 5.17 -25.02
N HIS A 55 -3.58 6.43 -24.60
CA HIS A 55 -4.37 7.43 -25.30
C HIS A 55 -3.51 8.54 -25.93
N GLY A 56 -2.17 8.39 -25.91
CA GLY A 56 -1.19 9.27 -26.56
C GLY A 56 -0.50 8.58 -27.73
#